data_AF-A0A2P7YD54-F1
#
_entry.id   AF-A0A2P7YD54-F1
#
_cell.length_a   1.000
_cell.length_b   1.000
_cell.length_c   1.000
_cell.angle_alpha   90.00
_cell.angle_beta   90.00
_cell.angle_gamma   90.00
#
_symmetry.space_group_name_H-M   'P 1'
#
loop_
_entity.id
_entity.type
_entity.pdbx_description
1 polymer ?
#
loop_
_entity_poly.entity_id
_entity_poly.type
_entity_poly.pdbx_seq_one_letter_code
_entity_poly.pdbx_strand_id
1 'polypeptide(L)'
;METPSQNRGDRIKKLLQEHVKKDVAISNPIQEAYEKKLNKDIDRTQKFLRQAEQALEKLDEPTNEHELWTEETRQKAHTLALYEVYLKLPYTVMKNDLLGTATAAHLTGEAVVQQTAATEEFGDINAELERELEGLRATLADYKSMLALLEKRIAGHPSRVKAMEQKLHNAQHVDDELSEKTEQVREATARIKKVEDKLQQHMARVVTKLHAMLDWENTGMVDEDTFKRRIKQSMQLLQQLVLRLVQDSEKWVPITAGSPEEQLVQLMHRNNLIEIDNSGELAIRLRNYGAEF
;
A
#
# COMPACT_ATOMS: atom_id res chain seq x y z
N MET A 1 70.72 0.46 -0.88
CA MET A 1 69.75 0.88 0.16
C MET A 1 69.06 2.12 -0.36
N GLU A 2 67.95 1.93 -1.05
CA GLU A 2 67.20 3.02 -1.70
C GLU A 2 66.22 3.62 -0.70
N THR A 3 66.41 4.90 -0.38
CA THR A 3 65.49 5.68 0.43
C THR A 3 64.21 5.94 -0.36
N PRO A 4 63.02 5.61 0.16
CA PRO A 4 61.77 5.82 -0.57
C PRO A 4 61.51 7.32 -0.71
N SER A 5 61.25 7.76 -1.94
CA SER A 5 60.87 9.12 -2.27
C SER A 5 59.58 9.48 -1.55
N GLN A 6 59.65 10.36 -0.55
CA GLN A 6 58.47 10.88 0.14
C GLN A 6 57.52 11.52 -0.88
N ASN A 7 56.31 10.97 -0.95
CA ASN A 7 55.27 11.40 -1.86
C ASN A 7 54.88 12.85 -1.54
N ARG A 8 54.75 13.71 -2.56
CA ARG A 8 54.50 15.16 -2.38
C ARG A 8 53.26 15.43 -1.52
N GLY A 9 52.27 14.54 -1.60
CA GLY A 9 51.07 14.55 -0.76
C GLY A 9 51.35 14.41 0.74
N ASP A 10 52.29 13.55 1.15
CA ASP A 10 52.63 13.34 2.56
C ASP A 10 53.35 14.55 3.17
N ARG A 11 54.13 15.25 2.34
CA ARG A 11 54.78 16.52 2.74
C ARG A 11 53.75 17.62 2.99
N ILE A 12 52.75 17.74 2.13
CA ILE A 12 51.67 18.71 2.28
C ILE A 12 50.79 18.36 3.48
N LYS A 13 50.49 17.07 3.68
CA LYS A 13 49.72 16.58 4.84
C LYS A 13 50.46 16.84 6.16
N LYS A 14 51.78 16.65 6.20
CA LYS A 14 52.63 17.03 7.34
C LYS A 14 52.66 18.54 7.57
N LEU A 15 52.82 19.35 6.52
CA LEU A 15 52.81 20.80 6.65
C LEU A 15 51.45 21.31 7.19
N LEU A 16 50.34 20.77 6.69
CA LEU A 16 49.01 21.13 7.18
C LEU A 16 48.79 20.66 8.63
N GLN A 17 49.24 19.45 8.98
CA GLN A 17 49.16 18.95 10.36
C GLN A 17 50.07 19.70 11.35
N GLU A 18 51.22 20.19 10.91
CA GLU A 18 52.10 21.05 11.73
C GLU A 18 51.47 22.43 11.98
N HIS A 19 50.68 22.96 11.03
CA HIS A 19 49.94 24.22 11.22
C HIS A 19 48.66 24.05 12.06
N VAL A 20 48.16 22.82 12.22
CA VAL A 20 46.95 22.51 13.00
C VAL A 20 47.27 22.17 14.47
N LYS A 21 48.55 22.03 14.86
CA LYS A 21 48.93 21.79 16.27
C LYS A 21 49.28 23.06 17.03
N LYS A 22 48.24 23.72 17.52
CA LYS A 22 48.03 24.15 18.91
C LYS A 22 46.96 25.23 18.88
N ASP A 23 45.76 24.87 19.34
CA ASP A 23 44.83 25.78 19.97
C ASP A 23 45.53 26.45 21.16
N VAL A 24 46.35 27.46 20.86
CA VAL A 24 46.63 28.49 21.83
C VAL A 24 45.39 29.36 21.77
N ALA A 25 44.57 29.29 22.80
CA ALA A 25 43.57 30.30 23.13
C ALA A 25 44.29 31.63 23.41
N ILE A 26 44.92 32.20 22.39
CA ILE A 26 45.24 33.61 22.34
C ILE A 26 43.91 34.21 21.93
N SER A 27 43.16 34.72 22.90
CA SER A 27 42.11 35.69 22.64
C SER A 27 42.73 36.73 21.70
N ASN A 28 42.44 36.62 20.41
CA ASN A 28 42.93 37.58 19.45
C ASN A 28 42.11 38.85 19.73
N PRO A 29 42.75 39.97 20.15
CA PRO A 29 42.01 41.18 20.51
C PRO A 29 41.10 41.67 19.36
N ILE A 30 41.43 41.30 18.12
CA ILE A 30 40.64 41.58 16.93
C ILE A 30 39.37 40.71 16.88
N GLN A 31 39.45 39.43 17.24
CA GLN A 31 38.30 38.52 17.29
C GLN A 31 37.36 38.90 18.43
N GLU A 32 37.88 39.21 19.61
CA GLU A 32 37.04 39.68 20.72
C GLU A 32 36.33 41.01 20.38
N ALA A 33 37.03 41.93 19.69
CA ALA A 33 36.44 43.18 19.24
C ALA A 33 35.35 42.93 18.17
N TYR A 34 35.56 41.97 17.27
CA TYR A 34 34.59 41.53 16.28
C TYR A 34 33.35 40.91 16.95
N GLU A 35 33.52 40.00 17.91
CA GLU A 35 32.42 39.38 18.65
C GLU A 35 31.61 40.40 19.45
N LYS A 36 32.29 41.32 20.16
CA LYS A 36 31.63 42.42 20.87
C LYS A 36 30.83 43.31 19.93
N LYS A 37 31.32 43.53 18.71
CA LYS A 37 30.62 44.31 17.69
C LYS A 37 29.43 43.55 17.11
N LEU A 38 29.61 42.27 16.80
CA LEU A 38 28.55 41.39 16.32
C LEU A 38 27.40 41.29 17.33
N ASN A 39 27.71 41.11 18.61
CA ASN A 39 26.70 41.07 19.67
C ASN A 39 25.92 42.40 19.78
N LYS A 40 26.59 43.54 19.63
CA LYS A 40 25.91 44.85 19.59
C LYS A 40 25.02 45.00 18.36
N ASP A 41 25.46 44.53 17.20
CA ASP A 41 24.66 44.55 15.97
C ASP A 41 23.43 43.63 16.11
N ILE A 42 23.59 42.43 16.72
CA ILE A 42 22.49 41.51 17.06
C ILE A 42 21.50 42.15 18.04
N ASP A 43 21.98 42.76 19.12
CA ASP A 43 21.11 43.44 20.09
C ASP A 43 20.33 44.58 19.44
N ARG A 44 20.96 45.32 18.52
CA ARG A 44 20.32 46.39 17.77
C ARG A 44 19.23 45.84 16.85
N THR A 45 19.52 44.81 16.06
CA THR A 45 18.53 44.21 15.16
C THR A 45 17.37 43.57 15.92
N GLN A 46 17.64 42.92 17.06
CA GLN A 46 16.60 42.41 17.95
C GLN A 46 15.70 43.52 18.51
N LYS A 47 16.26 44.69 18.86
CA LYS A 47 15.45 45.84 19.29
C LYS A 47 14.56 46.36 18.16
N PHE A 48 15.08 46.44 16.93
CA PHE A 48 14.26 46.83 15.77
C PHE A 48 13.14 45.83 15.51
N LEU A 49 13.42 44.52 15.62
CA LEU A 49 12.38 43.49 15.49
C LEU A 49 11.30 43.64 16.55
N ARG A 50 11.66 43.78 17.83
CA ARG A 50 10.68 43.99 18.91
C ARG A 50 9.85 45.26 18.72
N GLN A 51 10.48 46.35 18.25
CA GLN A 51 9.76 47.59 17.94
C GLN A 51 8.80 47.42 16.76
N ALA A 52 9.21 46.68 15.73
CA ALA A 52 8.35 46.37 14.58
C ALA A 52 7.18 45.47 14.99
N GLU A 53 7.42 44.43 15.78
CA GLU A 53 6.38 43.54 16.34
C GLU A 53 5.37 44.34 17.18
N GLN A 54 5.84 45.19 18.08
CA GLN A 54 4.97 46.06 18.88
C GLN A 54 4.20 47.08 18.05
N ALA A 55 4.76 47.54 16.94
CA ALA A 55 4.07 48.44 16.01
C ALA A 55 2.99 47.71 15.22
N LEU A 56 3.27 46.46 14.79
CA LEU A 56 2.29 45.59 14.14
C LEU A 56 1.12 45.27 15.08
N GLU A 57 1.41 44.92 16.34
CA GLU A 57 0.36 44.67 17.34
C GLU A 57 -0.56 45.88 17.56
N LYS A 58 -0.02 47.10 17.51
CA LYS A 58 -0.82 48.34 17.61
C LYS A 58 -1.59 48.68 16.33
N LEU A 59 -1.11 48.23 15.17
CA LEU A 59 -1.79 48.41 13.89
C LEU A 59 -2.92 47.37 13.69
N ASP A 60 -2.80 46.20 14.34
CA ASP A 60 -3.84 45.17 14.39
C ASP A 60 -4.97 45.49 15.39
N GLU A 61 -4.83 46.55 16.20
CA GLU A 61 -5.96 47.13 16.92
C GLU A 61 -6.96 47.67 15.89
N PRO A 62 -8.25 47.34 15.99
CA PRO A 62 -9.23 47.69 14.96
C PRO A 62 -9.38 49.21 14.89
N THR A 63 -8.70 49.83 13.94
CA THR A 63 -9.08 51.16 13.45
C THR A 63 -10.48 51.02 12.87
N ASN A 64 -11.46 51.65 13.52
CA ASN A 64 -12.89 51.66 13.17
C ASN A 64 -13.21 52.06 11.70
N GLU A 65 -12.20 52.39 10.88
CA GLU A 65 -12.30 52.77 9.48
C GLU A 65 -12.38 51.57 8.51
N HIS A 66 -12.02 50.35 8.94
CA HIS A 66 -11.97 49.16 8.08
C HIS A 66 -13.23 48.28 8.08
N GLU A 67 -14.23 48.59 8.92
CA GLU A 67 -15.49 47.84 8.98
C GLU A 67 -16.37 48.00 7.71
N LEU A 68 -16.09 49.03 6.89
CA LEU A 68 -16.85 49.35 5.67
C LEU A 68 -16.25 48.75 4.39
N TRP A 69 -15.13 48.02 4.47
CA TRP A 69 -14.46 47.47 3.28
C TRP A 69 -15.04 46.11 2.89
N THR A 70 -15.41 45.97 1.61
CA THR A 70 -15.71 44.65 1.03
C THR A 70 -14.42 43.85 0.84
N GLU A 71 -14.53 42.52 0.86
CA GLU A 71 -13.39 41.59 0.73
C GLU A 71 -12.58 41.84 -0.56
N GLU A 72 -13.25 42.12 -1.68
CA GLU A 72 -12.60 42.45 -2.95
C GLU A 72 -11.79 43.75 -2.88
N THR A 73 -12.28 44.75 -2.13
CA THR A 73 -11.59 46.03 -1.94
C THR A 73 -10.35 45.85 -1.07
N ARG A 74 -10.43 45.00 -0.03
CA ARG A 74 -9.30 44.64 0.83
C ARG A 74 -8.19 43.94 0.04
N GLN A 75 -8.53 43.02 -0.84
CA GLN A 75 -7.55 42.32 -1.69
C GLN A 75 -6.84 43.26 -2.68
N LYS A 76 -7.59 44.18 -3.31
CA LYS A 76 -7.00 45.20 -4.20
C LYS A 76 -6.09 46.15 -3.43
N ALA A 77 -6.49 46.61 -2.24
CA ALA A 77 -5.67 47.44 -1.37
C ALA A 77 -4.39 46.72 -0.93
N HIS A 78 -4.48 45.43 -0.55
CA HIS A 78 -3.31 44.64 -0.17
C HIS A 78 -2.35 44.45 -1.35
N THR A 79 -2.88 44.19 -2.55
CA THR A 79 -2.05 44.05 -3.77
C THR A 79 -1.33 45.35 -4.12
N LEU A 80 -2.00 46.50 -4.02
CA LEU A 80 -1.38 47.81 -4.22
C LEU A 80 -0.31 48.09 -3.16
N ALA A 81 -0.59 47.78 -1.89
CA ALA A 81 0.37 47.94 -0.80
C ALA A 81 1.60 47.04 -0.99
N LEU A 82 1.43 45.78 -1.41
CA LEU A 82 2.55 44.90 -1.73
C LEU A 82 3.40 45.47 -2.87
N TYR A 83 2.77 45.95 -3.94
CA TYR A 83 3.48 46.57 -5.07
C TYR A 83 4.30 47.78 -4.62
N GLU A 84 3.75 48.63 -3.76
CA GLU A 84 4.48 49.78 -3.19
C GLU A 84 5.63 49.35 -2.26
N VAL A 85 5.46 48.28 -1.49
CA VAL A 85 6.51 47.73 -0.63
C VAL A 85 7.65 47.16 -1.46
N TYR A 86 7.39 46.47 -2.57
CA TYR A 86 8.44 45.95 -3.45
C TYR A 86 9.32 47.05 -4.07
N LEU A 87 8.83 48.30 -4.16
CA LEU A 87 9.60 49.43 -4.67
C LEU A 87 10.61 49.99 -3.66
N LYS A 88 10.49 49.66 -2.36
CA LYS A 88 11.33 50.22 -1.30
C LYS A 88 11.88 49.11 -0.42
N LEU A 89 13.20 49.10 -0.22
CA LEU A 89 13.79 48.20 0.78
C LEU A 89 13.37 48.64 2.20
N PRO A 90 12.72 47.77 2.99
CA PRO A 90 12.28 48.12 4.35
C PRO A 90 13.44 48.29 5.33
N TYR A 91 14.58 47.65 5.05
CA TYR A 91 15.75 47.69 5.89
C TYR A 91 17.01 47.94 5.06
N THR A 92 17.76 48.96 5.46
CA THR A 92 19.07 49.27 4.88
C THR A 92 20.13 49.11 5.96
N VAL A 93 21.09 48.24 5.72
CA VAL A 93 22.22 48.01 6.63
C VAL A 93 23.09 49.26 6.77
N MET A 94 23.67 49.45 7.95
CA MET A 94 24.66 50.50 8.16
C MET A 94 26.00 50.10 7.51
N LYS A 95 26.80 51.08 7.07
CA LYS A 95 28.11 50.83 6.41
C LYS A 95 29.08 49.98 7.23
N ASN A 96 28.93 49.98 8.55
CA ASN A 96 29.78 49.25 9.48
C ASN A 96 29.15 47.95 10.00
N ASP A 97 27.98 47.55 9.47
CA ASP A 97 27.29 46.34 9.89
C ASP A 97 28.04 45.09 9.42
N LEU A 98 28.06 44.06 10.26
CA LEU A 98 28.72 42.79 10.01
C LEU A 98 27.80 41.75 9.36
N LEU A 99 26.53 42.09 9.06
CA LEU A 99 25.55 41.17 8.50
C LEU A 99 26.07 40.43 7.25
N GLY A 100 26.61 41.16 6.27
CA GLY A 100 27.08 40.54 5.02
C GLY A 100 28.23 39.54 5.24
N THR A 101 29.19 39.89 6.09
CA THR A 101 30.30 38.99 6.43
C THR A 101 29.85 37.79 7.26
N ALA A 102 28.91 37.99 8.19
CA ALA A 102 28.35 36.92 9.01
C ALA A 102 27.50 35.95 8.19
N THR A 103 26.66 36.45 7.29
CA THR A 103 25.85 35.63 6.38
C THR A 103 26.73 34.85 5.42
N ALA A 104 27.73 35.48 4.81
CA ALA A 104 28.67 34.77 3.94
C ALA A 104 29.44 33.67 4.70
N ALA A 105 29.94 33.96 5.90
CA ALA A 105 30.63 32.97 6.73
C ALA A 105 29.72 31.80 7.13
N HIS A 106 28.47 32.08 7.50
CA HIS A 106 27.50 31.06 7.87
C HIS A 106 27.14 30.16 6.67
N LEU A 107 26.76 30.74 5.54
CA LEU A 107 26.37 29.99 4.34
C LEU A 107 27.53 29.17 3.78
N THR A 108 28.75 29.73 3.78
CA THR A 108 29.94 28.98 3.34
C THR A 108 30.30 27.85 4.30
N GLY A 109 30.20 28.08 5.62
CA GLY A 109 30.41 27.04 6.63
C GLY A 109 29.40 25.90 6.49
N GLU A 110 28.12 26.23 6.33
CA GLU A 110 27.06 25.24 6.12
C GLU A 110 27.27 24.46 4.82
N ALA A 111 27.59 25.16 3.72
CA ALA A 111 27.86 24.52 2.44
C ALA A 111 29.06 23.55 2.51
N VAL A 112 30.12 23.91 3.25
CA VAL A 112 31.27 23.02 3.47
C VAL A 112 30.85 21.79 4.27
N VAL A 113 30.07 21.95 5.35
CA VAL A 113 29.59 20.82 6.17
C VAL A 113 28.71 19.88 5.33
N GLN A 114 27.77 20.43 4.57
CA GLN A 114 26.91 19.65 3.68
C GLN A 114 27.72 18.94 2.59
N GLN A 115 28.70 19.63 2.00
CA GLN A 115 29.58 19.05 0.99
C GLN A 115 30.42 17.91 1.57
N THR A 116 30.97 18.07 2.78
CA THR A 116 31.75 17.01 3.44
C THR A 116 30.89 15.77 3.71
N ALA A 117 29.69 15.95 4.25
CA ALA A 117 28.77 14.85 4.51
C ALA A 117 28.37 14.12 3.21
N ALA A 118 28.05 14.87 2.15
CA ALA A 118 27.73 14.29 0.85
C ALA A 118 28.92 13.52 0.26
N THR A 119 30.15 14.03 0.40
CA THR A 119 31.34 13.32 -0.11
C THR A 119 31.64 12.03 0.65
N GLU A 120 31.39 12.01 1.97
CA GLU A 120 31.53 10.80 2.78
C GLU A 120 30.48 9.76 2.37
N GLU A 121 29.21 10.18 2.25
CA GLU A 121 28.12 9.32 1.79
C GLU A 121 28.39 8.73 0.39
N PHE A 122 28.84 9.54 -0.56
CA PHE A 122 29.23 9.03 -1.88
C PHE A 122 30.45 8.10 -1.84
N GLY A 123 31.37 8.31 -0.89
CA GLY A 123 32.49 7.40 -0.66
C GLY A 123 32.02 6.02 -0.21
N ASP A 124 31.10 5.97 0.74
CA ASP A 124 30.54 4.72 1.27
C ASP A 124 29.72 3.98 0.20
N ILE A 125 28.89 4.70 -0.55
CA ILE A 125 28.11 4.15 -1.67
C ILE A 125 29.03 3.56 -2.73
N ASN A 126 30.08 4.29 -3.13
CA ASN A 126 31.04 3.79 -4.12
C ASN A 126 31.74 2.52 -3.62
N ALA A 127 32.14 2.46 -2.35
CA ALA A 127 32.77 1.28 -1.77
C ALA A 127 31.83 0.06 -1.74
N GLU A 128 30.52 0.27 -1.55
CA GLU A 128 29.50 -0.78 -1.67
C GLU A 128 29.35 -1.26 -3.12
N LEU A 129 29.21 -0.32 -4.07
CA LEU A 129 29.07 -0.66 -5.48
C LEU A 129 30.31 -1.39 -6.03
N GLU A 130 31.51 -1.02 -5.58
CA GLU A 130 32.73 -1.73 -5.96
C GLU A 130 32.72 -3.19 -5.49
N ARG A 131 32.24 -3.45 -4.26
CA ARG A 131 32.08 -4.81 -3.73
C ARG A 131 31.02 -5.60 -4.50
N GLU A 132 29.90 -4.98 -4.83
CA GLU A 132 28.86 -5.61 -5.65
C GLU A 132 29.38 -5.95 -7.05
N LEU A 133 30.10 -5.03 -7.69
CA LEU A 133 30.73 -5.25 -8.99
C LEU A 133 31.74 -6.39 -8.97
N GLU A 134 32.53 -6.51 -7.90
CA GLU A 134 33.45 -7.63 -7.74
C GLU A 134 32.70 -8.97 -7.61
N GLY A 135 31.62 -9.01 -6.83
CA GLY A 135 30.74 -10.19 -6.74
C GLY A 135 30.10 -10.56 -8.08
N LEU A 136 29.59 -9.58 -8.82
CA LEU A 136 29.02 -9.79 -10.15
C LEU A 136 30.07 -10.28 -11.16
N ARG A 137 31.31 -9.78 -11.09
CA ARG A 137 32.40 -10.28 -11.93
C ARG A 137 32.74 -11.74 -11.61
N ALA A 138 32.78 -12.11 -10.34
CA ALA A 138 33.04 -13.49 -9.92
C ALA A 138 31.94 -14.44 -10.42
N THR A 139 30.66 -14.09 -10.19
CA THR A 139 29.53 -14.91 -10.68
C THR A 139 29.51 -15.03 -12.20
N LEU A 140 29.82 -13.96 -12.94
CA LEU A 140 29.92 -14.00 -14.40
C LEU A 140 31.05 -14.95 -14.85
N ALA A 141 32.19 -14.96 -14.16
CA ALA A 141 33.27 -15.90 -14.43
C ALA A 141 32.83 -17.36 -14.20
N ASP A 142 32.08 -17.63 -13.13
CA ASP A 142 31.52 -18.95 -12.84
C ASP A 142 30.53 -19.41 -13.92
N TYR A 143 29.63 -18.52 -14.36
CA TYR A 143 28.71 -18.84 -15.46
C TYR A 143 29.44 -19.13 -16.76
N LYS A 144 30.48 -18.37 -17.10
CA LYS A 144 31.32 -18.65 -18.27
C LYS A 144 32.01 -20.01 -18.18
N SER A 145 32.51 -20.37 -17.00
CA SER A 145 33.12 -21.68 -16.75
C SER A 145 32.09 -22.81 -16.89
N MET A 146 30.92 -22.66 -16.28
CA MET A 146 29.82 -23.63 -16.39
C MET A 146 29.36 -23.80 -17.84
N LEU A 147 29.21 -22.71 -18.59
CA LEU A 147 28.84 -22.73 -19.99
C LEU A 147 29.87 -23.52 -20.81
N ALA A 148 31.16 -23.27 -20.62
CA ALA A 148 32.22 -24.03 -21.30
C ALA A 148 32.18 -25.54 -20.95
N LEU A 149 31.90 -25.88 -19.69
CA LEU A 149 31.73 -27.28 -19.27
C LEU A 149 30.48 -27.93 -19.89
N LEU A 150 29.38 -27.19 -20.00
CA LEU A 150 28.15 -27.62 -20.64
C LEU A 150 28.36 -27.85 -22.14
N GLU A 151 28.99 -26.92 -22.85
CA GLU A 151 29.35 -27.05 -24.25
C GLU A 151 30.21 -28.30 -24.49
N LYS A 152 31.23 -28.50 -23.66
CA LYS A 152 32.08 -29.71 -23.72
C LYS A 152 31.28 -30.99 -23.48
N ARG A 153 30.32 -30.98 -22.54
CA ARG A 153 29.45 -32.12 -22.24
C ARG A 153 28.47 -32.40 -23.39
N ILE A 154 27.90 -31.36 -24.00
CA ILE A 154 27.01 -31.46 -25.15
C ILE A 154 27.76 -32.10 -26.33
N ALA A 155 28.97 -31.61 -26.62
CA ALA A 155 29.83 -32.17 -27.65
C ALA A 155 30.21 -33.65 -27.38
N GLY A 156 30.41 -34.01 -26.11
CA GLY A 156 30.74 -35.38 -25.70
C GLY A 156 29.57 -36.38 -25.72
N HIS A 157 28.32 -35.90 -25.61
CA HIS A 157 27.14 -36.78 -25.48
C HIS A 157 25.91 -36.31 -26.28
N PRO A 158 26.00 -36.21 -27.62
CA PRO A 158 24.92 -35.69 -28.46
C PRO A 158 23.64 -36.56 -28.42
N SER A 159 23.77 -37.87 -28.24
CA SER A 159 22.61 -38.78 -28.15
C SER A 159 21.77 -38.56 -26.89
N ARG A 160 22.42 -38.25 -25.76
CA ARG A 160 21.76 -37.97 -24.49
C ARG A 160 21.09 -36.60 -24.48
N VAL A 161 21.66 -35.62 -25.20
CA VAL A 161 21.05 -34.31 -25.43
C VAL A 161 19.76 -34.45 -26.24
N LYS A 162 19.79 -35.17 -27.37
CA LYS A 162 18.58 -35.45 -28.16
C LYS A 162 17.48 -36.14 -27.35
N ALA A 163 17.85 -37.10 -26.49
CA ALA A 163 16.90 -37.76 -25.61
C ALA A 163 16.29 -36.82 -24.56
N MET A 164 17.04 -35.82 -24.06
CA MET A 164 16.51 -34.78 -23.17
C MET A 164 15.63 -33.78 -23.90
N GLU A 165 16.01 -33.34 -25.10
CA GLU A 165 15.19 -32.47 -25.96
C GLU A 165 13.84 -33.12 -26.27
N GLN A 166 13.85 -34.43 -26.59
CA GLN A 166 12.62 -35.17 -26.84
C GLN A 166 11.75 -35.29 -25.57
N LYS A 167 12.36 -35.47 -24.40
CA LYS A 167 11.61 -35.45 -23.12
C LYS A 167 11.02 -34.08 -22.81
N LEU A 168 11.75 -33.00 -23.09
CA LEU A 168 11.28 -31.63 -22.91
C LEU A 168 10.09 -31.33 -23.82
N HIS A 169 10.18 -31.74 -25.09
CA HIS A 169 9.09 -31.58 -26.04
C HIS A 169 7.84 -32.36 -25.63
N ASN A 170 8.02 -33.59 -25.16
CA ASN A 170 6.91 -34.39 -24.63
C ASN A 170 6.30 -33.76 -23.38
N ALA A 171 7.10 -33.13 -22.51
CA ALA A 171 6.59 -32.43 -21.32
C ALA A 171 5.77 -31.20 -21.70
N GLN A 172 6.21 -30.41 -22.69
CA GLN A 172 5.45 -29.28 -23.21
C GLN A 172 4.08 -29.72 -23.76
N HIS A 173 4.02 -30.84 -24.49
CA HIS A 173 2.76 -31.38 -25.00
C HIS A 173 1.79 -31.77 -23.87
N VAL A 174 2.30 -32.33 -22.78
CA VAL A 174 1.47 -32.68 -21.61
C VAL A 174 0.95 -31.43 -20.91
N ASP A 175 1.75 -30.37 -20.80
CA ASP A 175 1.32 -29.09 -20.25
C ASP A 175 0.21 -28.45 -21.10
N ASP A 176 0.32 -28.50 -22.42
CA ASP A 176 -0.71 -28.01 -23.35
C ASP A 176 -2.03 -28.81 -23.20
N GLU A 177 -1.97 -30.14 -23.14
CA GLU A 177 -3.14 -31.00 -22.90
C GLU A 177 -3.80 -30.73 -21.54
N LEU A 178 -3.00 -30.51 -20.49
CA LEU A 178 -3.50 -30.17 -19.16
C LEU A 178 -4.19 -28.81 -19.16
N SER A 179 -3.63 -27.82 -19.87
CA SER A 179 -4.24 -26.51 -20.03
C SER A 179 -5.61 -26.63 -20.72
N GLU A 180 -5.70 -27.40 -21.80
CA GLU A 180 -6.97 -27.61 -22.52
C GLU A 180 -8.03 -28.28 -21.61
N LYS A 181 -7.65 -29.37 -20.91
CA LYS A 181 -8.56 -30.04 -19.97
C LYS A 181 -9.00 -29.13 -18.83
N THR A 182 -8.12 -28.26 -18.35
CA THR A 182 -8.44 -27.29 -17.29
C THR A 182 -9.48 -26.29 -17.76
N GLU A 183 -9.37 -25.79 -19.00
CA GLU A 183 -10.40 -24.92 -19.59
C GLU A 183 -11.72 -25.65 -19.83
N GLN A 184 -11.70 -26.92 -20.30
CA GLN A 184 -12.93 -27.72 -20.42
C GLN A 184 -13.63 -27.92 -19.07
N VAL A 185 -12.89 -28.19 -17.99
CA VAL A 185 -13.42 -28.28 -16.63
C VAL A 185 -14.00 -26.94 -16.19
N ARG A 186 -13.29 -25.84 -16.44
CA ARG A 186 -13.75 -24.49 -16.11
C ARG A 186 -15.07 -24.13 -16.80
N GLU A 187 -15.20 -24.46 -18.08
CA GLU A 187 -16.44 -24.30 -18.83
C GLU A 187 -17.58 -25.15 -18.26
N ALA A 188 -17.30 -26.42 -17.95
CA ALA A 188 -18.28 -27.31 -17.35
C ALA A 188 -18.76 -26.78 -15.99
N THR A 189 -17.84 -26.33 -15.13
CA THR A 189 -18.18 -25.68 -13.85
C THR A 189 -19.02 -24.43 -14.04
N ALA A 190 -18.71 -23.60 -15.05
CA ALA A 190 -19.50 -22.41 -15.36
C ALA A 190 -20.93 -22.76 -15.84
N ARG A 191 -21.08 -23.84 -16.62
CA ARG A 191 -22.40 -24.35 -17.05
C ARG A 191 -23.20 -24.88 -15.85
N ILE A 192 -22.57 -25.65 -14.97
CA ILE A 192 -23.21 -26.16 -13.74
C ILE A 192 -23.67 -25.00 -12.86
N LYS A 193 -22.81 -24.00 -12.64
CA LYS A 193 -23.17 -22.80 -11.85
C LYS A 193 -24.37 -22.06 -12.43
N LYS A 194 -24.46 -21.91 -13.76
CA LYS A 194 -25.64 -21.29 -14.41
C LYS A 194 -26.93 -22.08 -14.18
N VAL A 195 -26.85 -23.41 -14.14
CA VAL A 195 -28.01 -24.27 -13.85
C VAL A 195 -28.39 -24.15 -12.37
N GLU A 196 -27.42 -24.15 -11.47
CA GLU A 196 -27.60 -23.94 -10.04
C GLU A 196 -28.29 -22.59 -9.76
N ASP A 197 -27.79 -21.48 -10.32
CA ASP A 197 -28.37 -20.15 -10.16
C ASP A 197 -29.84 -20.11 -10.63
N LYS A 198 -30.13 -20.74 -11.78
CA LYS A 198 -31.51 -20.85 -12.28
C LYS A 198 -32.40 -21.64 -11.33
N LEU A 199 -31.92 -22.78 -10.83
CA LEU A 199 -32.67 -23.61 -9.90
C LEU A 199 -32.95 -22.87 -8.58
N GLN A 200 -31.95 -22.14 -8.07
CA GLN A 200 -32.10 -21.30 -6.88
C GLN A 200 -33.14 -20.19 -7.08
N GLN A 201 -33.13 -19.52 -8.25
CA GLN A 201 -34.15 -18.53 -8.61
C GLN A 201 -35.55 -19.13 -8.72
N HIS A 202 -35.68 -20.30 -9.35
CA HIS A 202 -36.96 -21.01 -9.45
C HIS A 202 -37.48 -21.41 -8.07
N MET A 203 -36.62 -21.96 -7.22
CA MET A 203 -36.94 -22.33 -5.84
C MET A 203 -37.45 -21.12 -5.06
N ALA A 204 -36.73 -19.99 -5.11
CA ALA A 204 -37.14 -18.75 -4.45
C ALA A 204 -38.53 -18.28 -4.94
N ARG A 205 -38.77 -18.27 -6.26
CA ARG A 205 -40.07 -17.88 -6.82
C ARG A 205 -41.21 -18.81 -6.37
N VAL A 206 -40.98 -20.12 -6.34
CA VAL A 206 -41.99 -21.10 -5.91
C VAL A 206 -42.29 -20.94 -4.43
N VAL A 207 -41.27 -20.84 -3.58
CA VAL A 207 -41.45 -20.66 -2.13
C VAL A 207 -42.19 -19.35 -1.83
N THR A 208 -41.83 -18.25 -2.50
CA THR A 208 -42.54 -16.96 -2.34
C THR A 208 -44.00 -17.05 -2.77
N LYS A 209 -44.29 -17.69 -3.92
CA LYS A 209 -45.67 -17.89 -4.39
C LYS A 209 -46.48 -18.77 -3.43
N LEU A 210 -45.88 -19.83 -2.91
CA LEU A 210 -46.51 -20.75 -1.96
C LEU A 210 -46.91 -20.02 -0.68
N HIS A 211 -46.00 -19.23 -0.10
CA HIS A 211 -46.32 -18.44 1.10
C HIS A 211 -47.37 -17.36 0.79
N ALA A 212 -47.31 -16.70 -0.37
CA ALA A 212 -48.31 -15.72 -0.76
C ALA A 212 -49.72 -16.33 -0.94
N MET A 213 -49.81 -17.58 -1.43
CA MET A 213 -51.09 -18.29 -1.54
C MET A 213 -51.63 -18.74 -0.16
N LEU A 214 -50.75 -19.24 0.72
CA LEU A 214 -51.11 -19.69 2.06
C LEU A 214 -51.52 -18.54 3.00
N ASP A 215 -50.86 -17.39 2.88
CA ASP A 215 -51.22 -16.19 3.65
C ASP A 215 -52.52 -15.54 3.12
N TRP A 216 -52.94 -15.83 1.88
CA TRP A 216 -54.25 -15.41 1.38
C TRP A 216 -55.40 -16.25 1.95
N GLU A 217 -55.11 -17.50 2.35
CA GLU A 217 -56.07 -18.44 2.95
C GLU A 217 -56.19 -18.24 4.47
N ASN A 218 -55.12 -17.77 5.13
CA ASN A 218 -55.11 -17.39 6.54
C ASN A 218 -55.34 -15.87 6.69
N THR A 219 -56.59 -15.46 6.99
CA THR A 219 -57.10 -14.08 7.06
C THR A 219 -56.49 -13.14 8.13
N GLY A 220 -55.26 -13.39 8.60
CA GLY A 220 -54.52 -12.48 9.49
C GLY A 220 -53.42 -11.75 8.72
N MET A 221 -53.38 -10.40 8.79
CA MET A 221 -52.26 -9.62 8.24
C MET A 221 -50.93 -10.08 8.85
N VAL A 222 -50.14 -10.84 8.07
CA VAL A 222 -48.76 -11.19 8.39
C VAL A 222 -47.89 -9.97 8.07
N ASP A 223 -47.08 -9.52 9.03
CA ASP A 223 -46.15 -8.40 8.85
C ASP A 223 -45.06 -8.75 7.82
N GLU A 224 -44.59 -7.77 7.05
CA GLU A 224 -43.65 -7.98 5.93
C GLU A 224 -42.35 -8.66 6.40
N ASP A 225 -41.91 -8.32 7.61
CA ASP A 225 -40.71 -8.91 8.23
C ASP A 225 -40.92 -10.38 8.63
N THR A 226 -42.13 -10.75 9.04
CA THR A 226 -42.47 -12.16 9.33
C THR A 226 -42.59 -12.99 8.05
N PHE A 227 -43.11 -12.41 6.96
CA PHE A 227 -43.16 -13.05 5.65
C PHE A 227 -41.76 -13.33 5.08
N LYS A 228 -40.87 -12.33 5.10
CA LYS A 228 -39.46 -12.49 4.67
C LYS A 228 -38.73 -13.55 5.50
N ARG A 229 -38.99 -13.61 6.81
CA ARG A 229 -38.41 -14.61 7.71
C ARG A 229 -38.85 -16.03 7.33
N ARG A 230 -40.16 -16.25 7.11
CA ARG A 230 -40.72 -17.55 6.69
C ARG A 230 -40.14 -18.05 5.37
N ILE A 231 -40.03 -17.17 4.37
CA ILE A 231 -39.40 -17.49 3.08
C ILE A 231 -37.95 -17.90 3.28
N LYS A 232 -37.18 -17.14 4.07
CA LYS A 232 -35.76 -17.42 4.32
C LYS A 232 -35.56 -18.77 5.01
N GLN A 233 -36.39 -19.10 5.99
CA GLN A 233 -36.28 -20.36 6.71
C GLN A 233 -36.70 -21.56 5.83
N SER A 234 -37.76 -21.42 5.04
CA SER A 234 -38.16 -22.44 4.03
C SER A 234 -37.08 -22.66 2.96
N MET A 235 -36.44 -21.60 2.49
CA MET A 235 -35.32 -21.70 1.55
C MET A 235 -34.10 -22.38 2.17
N GLN A 236 -33.80 -22.10 3.44
CA GLN A 236 -32.72 -22.76 4.19
C GLN A 236 -33.00 -24.25 4.39
N LEU A 237 -34.24 -24.63 4.71
CA LEU A 237 -34.64 -26.04 4.82
C LEU A 237 -34.44 -26.77 3.49
N LEU A 238 -34.90 -26.19 2.36
CA LEU A 238 -34.70 -26.79 1.04
C LEU A 238 -33.21 -26.90 0.66
N GLN A 239 -32.41 -25.88 0.96
CA GLN A 239 -30.95 -25.94 0.75
C GLN A 239 -30.30 -27.03 1.59
N GLN A 240 -30.71 -27.20 2.84
CA GLN A 240 -30.21 -28.28 3.70
C GLN A 240 -30.60 -29.66 3.17
N LEU A 241 -31.83 -29.84 2.69
CA LEU A 241 -32.27 -31.09 2.07
C LEU A 241 -31.45 -31.43 0.81
N VAL A 242 -31.20 -30.46 -0.06
CA VAL A 242 -30.37 -30.64 -1.27
C VAL A 242 -28.91 -30.93 -0.91
N LEU A 243 -28.33 -30.21 0.04
CA LEU A 243 -26.95 -30.47 0.50
C LEU A 243 -26.80 -31.88 1.11
N ARG A 244 -27.80 -32.34 1.85
CA ARG A 244 -27.82 -33.69 2.43
C ARG A 244 -27.97 -34.77 1.37
N LEU A 245 -28.74 -34.53 0.31
CA LEU A 245 -28.82 -35.45 -0.84
C LEU A 245 -27.45 -35.67 -1.51
N VAL A 246 -26.61 -34.64 -1.59
CA VAL A 246 -25.29 -34.72 -2.24
C VAL A 246 -24.22 -35.33 -1.33
N GLN A 247 -24.29 -35.09 -0.02
CA GLN A 247 -23.25 -35.53 0.93
C GLN A 247 -23.52 -36.90 1.56
N ASP A 248 -24.78 -37.25 1.87
CA ASP A 248 -25.13 -38.47 2.60
C ASP A 248 -26.65 -38.76 2.52
N SER A 249 -27.06 -39.69 1.64
CA SER A 249 -28.47 -39.96 1.30
C SER A 249 -29.30 -40.60 2.42
N GLU A 250 -28.68 -41.02 3.52
CA GLU A 250 -29.34 -41.76 4.61
C GLU A 250 -29.73 -40.89 5.82
N LYS A 251 -29.33 -39.60 5.85
CA LYS A 251 -29.57 -38.72 7.01
C LYS A 251 -30.90 -37.96 6.91
N TRP A 252 -31.72 -38.14 7.95
CA TRP A 252 -32.99 -37.42 8.15
C TRP A 252 -32.77 -35.97 8.61
N VAL A 253 -33.63 -35.04 8.17
CA VAL A 253 -33.61 -33.63 8.59
C VAL A 253 -34.76 -33.40 9.59
N PRO A 254 -34.49 -33.07 10.86
CA PRO A 254 -35.54 -32.82 11.85
C PRO A 254 -36.23 -31.48 11.61
N ILE A 255 -37.55 -31.45 11.81
CA ILE A 255 -38.41 -30.28 11.68
C ILE A 255 -39.20 -30.10 12.97
N THR A 256 -39.23 -28.86 13.47
CA THR A 256 -40.02 -28.49 14.65
C THR A 256 -41.50 -28.43 14.30
N ALA A 257 -42.34 -29.15 15.06
CA ALA A 257 -43.80 -29.12 14.89
C ALA A 257 -44.38 -27.71 15.17
N GLY A 258 -45.36 -27.28 14.39
CA GLY A 258 -46.01 -25.96 14.48
C GLY A 258 -45.25 -24.83 13.77
N SER A 259 -44.21 -25.17 13.01
CA SER A 259 -43.38 -24.22 12.27
C SER A 259 -43.96 -23.96 10.85
N PRO A 260 -43.78 -22.77 10.26
CA PRO A 260 -44.26 -22.46 8.91
C PRO A 260 -43.70 -23.41 7.83
N GLU A 261 -42.56 -24.05 8.11
CA GLU A 261 -41.92 -25.06 7.28
C GLU A 261 -42.71 -26.38 7.23
N GLU A 262 -43.52 -26.69 8.24
CA GLU A 262 -44.35 -27.89 8.29
C GLU A 262 -45.41 -27.90 7.17
N GLN A 263 -45.93 -26.73 6.79
CA GLN A 263 -46.91 -26.61 5.71
C GLN A 263 -46.27 -26.88 4.33
N LEU A 264 -45.02 -26.42 4.14
CA LEU A 264 -44.23 -26.75 2.95
C LEU A 264 -43.95 -28.26 2.89
N VAL A 265 -43.62 -28.87 4.03
CA VAL A 265 -43.39 -30.31 4.17
C VAL A 265 -44.64 -31.12 3.83
N GLN A 266 -45.80 -30.72 4.35
CA GLN A 266 -47.08 -31.36 4.03
C GLN A 266 -47.40 -31.30 2.54
N LEU A 267 -47.10 -30.17 1.88
CA LEU A 267 -47.27 -30.01 0.43
C LEU A 267 -46.25 -30.86 -0.37
N MET A 268 -44.99 -30.92 0.07
CA MET A 268 -43.98 -31.79 -0.54
C MET A 268 -44.34 -33.27 -0.38
N HIS A 269 -44.87 -33.66 0.77
CA HIS A 269 -45.34 -35.02 1.04
C HIS A 269 -46.56 -35.39 0.19
N ARG A 270 -47.54 -34.47 0.08
CA ARG A 270 -48.73 -34.65 -0.79
C ARG A 270 -48.36 -34.82 -2.26
N ASN A 271 -47.27 -34.20 -2.70
CA ASN A 271 -46.71 -34.34 -4.04
C ASN A 271 -45.67 -35.48 -4.16
N ASN A 272 -45.58 -36.36 -3.16
CA ASN A 272 -44.69 -37.52 -3.11
C ASN A 272 -43.18 -37.24 -3.17
N LEU A 273 -42.75 -35.99 -2.93
CA LEU A 273 -41.35 -35.55 -3.08
C LEU A 273 -40.45 -35.93 -1.88
N ILE A 274 -41.05 -36.22 -0.73
CA ILE A 274 -40.34 -36.51 0.52
C ILE A 274 -40.92 -37.73 1.23
N GLU A 275 -40.07 -38.36 2.03
CA GLU A 275 -40.42 -39.39 3.00
C GLU A 275 -40.38 -38.79 4.41
N ILE A 276 -41.31 -39.21 5.26
CA ILE A 276 -41.45 -38.74 6.64
C ILE A 276 -41.19 -39.93 7.57
N ASP A 277 -40.29 -39.76 8.53
CA ASP A 277 -40.09 -40.71 9.63
C ASP A 277 -41.04 -40.37 10.78
N ASN A 278 -41.85 -41.33 11.21
CA ASN A 278 -42.86 -41.17 12.27
C ASN A 278 -42.39 -41.69 13.64
N SER A 279 -41.07 -41.89 13.82
CA SER A 279 -40.48 -42.54 15.00
C SER A 279 -40.42 -41.68 16.28
N GLY A 280 -40.79 -40.39 16.24
CA GLY A 280 -40.95 -39.55 17.44
C GLY A 280 -40.68 -38.05 17.24
N GLU A 281 -39.76 -37.69 16.36
CA GLU A 281 -39.53 -36.32 15.89
C GLU A 281 -39.87 -36.23 14.40
N LEU A 282 -40.54 -35.16 13.94
CA LEU A 282 -40.90 -34.95 12.54
C LEU A 282 -39.62 -34.81 11.70
N ALA A 283 -39.12 -35.89 11.16
CA ALA A 283 -37.91 -35.90 10.36
C ALA A 283 -38.23 -36.24 8.91
N ILE A 284 -37.63 -35.49 7.98
CA ILE A 284 -37.94 -35.59 6.55
C ILE A 284 -36.70 -35.95 5.74
N ARG A 285 -36.92 -36.60 4.61
CA ARG A 285 -35.89 -36.94 3.63
C ARG A 285 -36.42 -36.73 2.22
N LEU A 286 -35.61 -36.18 1.31
CA LEU A 286 -35.94 -36.14 -0.11
C LEU A 286 -35.95 -37.56 -0.67
N ARG A 287 -36.98 -37.89 -1.46
CA ARG A 287 -37.04 -39.17 -2.14
C ARG A 287 -35.91 -39.26 -3.17
N ASN A 288 -35.24 -40.41 -3.24
CA ASN A 288 -34.23 -40.63 -4.26
C ASN A 288 -34.93 -40.89 -5.60
N TYR A 289 -34.85 -39.93 -6.53
CA TYR A 289 -35.43 -40.05 -7.87
C TYR A 289 -34.44 -40.56 -8.92
N GLY A 290 -33.27 -41.08 -8.52
CA GLY A 290 -32.37 -41.78 -9.44
C GLY A 290 -30.96 -41.95 -8.89
N ALA A 291 -30.61 -43.20 -8.55
CA ALA A 291 -29.25 -43.72 -8.57
C ALA A 291 -29.23 -45.18 -9.08
N GLU A 292 -30.15 -45.53 -10.00
CA GLU A 292 -30.08 -46.77 -10.79
C GLU A 292 -29.96 -46.38 -12.27
N PHE A 293 -28.75 -46.01 -12.66
CA PHE A 293 -28.21 -46.15 -14.02
C PHE A 293 -26.72 -46.46 -13.92
#